data_AF-A0A410PUP9-F1
#
_entry.id   AF-A0A410PUP9-F1
#
_cell.length_a   1.000
_cell.length_b   1.000
_cell.length_c   1.000
_cell.angle_alpha   90.00
_cell.angle_beta   90.00
_cell.angle_gamma   90.00
#
_symmetry.space_group_name_H-M   'P 1'
#
loop_
_entity.id
_entity.type
_entity.pdbx_description
1 polymer ?
#
loop_
_entity_poly.entity_id
_entity_poly.type
_entity_poly.pdbx_seq_one_letter_code
_entity_poly.pdbx_strand_id
1 'polypeptide(L)'
;MKRKVCSVFLAVSLLFSMSMGMITFAYGGQNDSVNITLPQFRVMMNGEIVNNDYSKFPLIVYKNITYFPMTYSDCRYLGIEATWKGNQDGLMVDTTGITAAYNPYKSSSRNGKSYTARIPSFPIQVNGKSVDNSKEQYPLLSFRDITYFPMTWKYAVEQFGWDYSFDGKNGLTIQSKNIKLQQVALPNNRAVENEYSDYAGKKSTCVLVKNGYVYFDNKTGGIMQAPLANLSKAKKIYQLENNFYTQQYNEHSFYEENSKAMLYFHSGGAVMGADHRVELNADGSIREIQESYDQTTAIGDNLFMTWIGPMPGPGGLSMQKKGQTETPLGSSDYWYDTLHADSFSGVPDFSLIGNQLFVRASKVLGKTSEGAFKLDTRQVYKVNIDTNEVLPVTYSKEDINTAQIEGDDLYYLSKESIYKVPLKGGTENLLGKTGERSESYYDIPFKVLGGKTYFVKKDNQLYTLGTDSSLNPNAELISMKITGDNKEYLACTFKEAVQAKYRTMVLDRLGKVVFKTSDCGNNVTIEGNTLYFYNITTQNVCSCKIK
;
A
#
# COMPACT_ATOMS: atom_id res chain seq x y z
N MET A 1 -16.83 -44.56 37.24
CA MET A 1 -15.68 -45.50 37.19
C MET A 1 -14.66 -44.92 36.21
N LYS A 2 -13.67 -44.11 36.64
CA LYS A 2 -12.36 -44.46 37.21
C LYS A 2 -11.57 -45.50 36.40
N ARG A 3 -10.58 -45.01 35.61
CA ARG A 3 -9.16 -45.44 35.48
C ARG A 3 -8.62 -44.79 34.19
N LYS A 4 -7.87 -43.67 34.20
CA LYS A 4 -6.48 -43.42 34.63
C LYS A 4 -5.49 -44.51 34.17
N VAL A 5 -4.72 -44.21 33.12
CA VAL A 5 -3.28 -44.51 33.00
C VAL A 5 -2.58 -43.28 32.39
N CYS A 6 -1.94 -42.53 33.30
CA CYS A 6 -0.74 -41.70 33.15
C CYS A 6 0.42 -42.54 32.58
N SER A 7 1.46 -42.11 31.86
CA SER A 7 2.06 -40.83 31.45
C SER A 7 3.20 -41.20 30.47
N VAL A 8 3.57 -40.34 29.52
CA VAL A 8 4.96 -39.89 29.31
C VAL A 8 4.89 -38.55 28.55
N PHE A 9 5.64 -37.58 29.07
CA PHE A 9 5.83 -36.23 28.58
C PHE A 9 6.50 -36.18 27.18
N LEU A 10 6.02 -35.30 26.31
CA LEU A 10 6.89 -34.37 25.60
C LEU A 10 6.11 -33.07 25.33
N ALA A 11 6.45 -32.04 26.08
CA ALA A 11 6.04 -30.68 25.80
C ALA A 11 6.75 -30.22 24.52
N VAL A 12 5.99 -29.96 23.46
CA VAL A 12 6.45 -29.11 22.35
C VAL A 12 5.58 -27.87 22.38
N SER A 13 6.03 -26.92 23.19
CA SER A 13 5.70 -25.51 23.06
C SER A 13 6.08 -25.07 21.64
N LEU A 14 5.11 -24.91 20.75
CA LEU A 14 5.31 -24.18 19.49
C LEU A 14 5.43 -22.69 19.82
N LEU A 15 6.67 -22.31 20.16
CA LEU A 15 7.19 -20.97 20.04
C LEU A 15 7.11 -20.57 18.57
N PHE A 16 6.05 -19.85 18.18
CA PHE A 16 6.11 -19.00 16.99
C PHE A 16 6.98 -17.79 17.34
N SER A 17 8.29 -18.02 17.45
CA SER A 17 9.27 -16.95 17.37
C SER A 17 9.27 -16.49 15.91
N MET A 18 8.74 -15.28 15.67
CA MET A 18 9.11 -14.49 14.51
C MET A 18 10.61 -14.68 14.25
N SER A 19 10.96 -15.20 13.09
CA SER A 19 12.30 -15.09 12.53
C SER A 19 12.56 -13.61 12.18
N MET A 20 12.67 -12.77 13.22
CA MET A 20 13.66 -11.71 13.20
C MET A 20 14.96 -12.41 12.84
N GLY A 21 15.41 -12.24 11.59
CA GLY A 21 16.75 -12.66 11.20
C GLY A 21 17.69 -12.16 12.28
N MET A 22 18.30 -13.10 13.02
CA MET A 22 19.31 -12.76 13.98
C MET A 22 20.41 -12.07 13.18
N ILE A 23 20.49 -10.75 13.32
CA ILE A 23 21.68 -10.01 12.93
C ILE A 23 22.80 -10.65 13.74
N THR A 24 23.68 -11.37 13.07
CA THR A 24 24.90 -11.89 13.66
C THR A 24 25.77 -10.67 13.96
N PHE A 25 25.68 -10.19 15.20
CA PHE A 25 26.54 -9.14 15.71
C PHE A 25 27.95 -9.71 15.86
N ALA A 26 28.86 -9.22 15.03
CA ALA A 26 30.26 -9.61 15.11
C ALA A 26 31.07 -8.56 15.87
N TYR A 27 31.74 -9.04 16.91
CA TYR A 27 32.72 -8.29 17.69
C TYR A 27 33.96 -7.99 16.82
N GLY A 28 34.26 -6.70 16.65
CA GLY A 28 35.56 -6.20 16.20
C GLY A 28 36.21 -5.44 17.35
N GLY A 29 37.27 -6.00 17.94
CA GLY A 29 38.01 -5.40 19.04
C GLY A 29 39.19 -4.54 18.58
N GLN A 30 39.28 -3.33 19.15
CA GLN A 30 40.50 -2.72 19.67
C GLN A 30 40.11 -1.80 20.86
N ASN A 31 41.01 -1.65 21.83
CA ASN A 31 40.76 -1.29 23.24
C ASN A 31 40.37 0.18 23.55
N ASP A 32 40.06 1.00 22.55
CA ASP A 32 39.79 2.42 22.80
C ASP A 32 38.31 2.62 23.14
N SER A 33 38.02 2.38 24.41
CA SER A 33 36.74 2.70 25.02
C SER A 33 36.69 4.18 25.37
N VAL A 34 35.63 4.87 24.95
CA VAL A 34 35.43 6.30 25.25
C VAL A 34 34.20 6.50 26.12
N ASN A 35 34.28 7.47 27.03
CA ASN A 35 33.15 7.87 27.85
C ASN A 35 32.20 8.76 27.04
N ILE A 36 30.92 8.44 27.09
CA ILE A 36 29.84 9.16 26.42
C ILE A 36 28.75 9.52 27.44
N THR A 37 27.97 10.55 27.12
CA THR A 37 26.84 10.98 27.94
C THR A 37 25.57 11.13 27.11
N LEU A 38 24.42 11.24 27.77
CA LEU A 38 23.19 11.67 27.09
C LEU A 38 23.18 13.20 26.91
N PRO A 39 22.61 13.72 25.81
CA PRO A 39 22.37 15.14 25.63
C PRO A 39 21.62 15.73 26.83
N GLN A 40 22.16 16.80 27.42
CA GLN A 40 21.52 17.57 28.49
C GLN A 40 20.68 18.74 27.95
N PHE A 41 20.37 18.70 26.66
CA PHE A 41 19.59 19.69 25.93
C PHE A 41 18.57 18.98 25.05
N ARG A 42 17.55 19.71 24.62
CA ARG A 42 16.53 19.21 23.71
C ARG A 42 17.15 18.85 22.36
N VAL A 43 16.72 17.73 21.79
CA VAL A 43 17.02 17.36 20.40
C VAL A 43 15.71 17.26 19.64
N MET A 44 15.62 17.94 18.50
CA MET A 44 14.48 17.88 17.58
C MET A 44 14.92 17.37 16.22
N MET A 45 14.19 16.39 15.68
CA MET A 45 14.41 15.82 14.36
C MET A 45 13.14 15.99 13.54
N ASN A 46 13.20 16.74 12.45
CA ASN A 46 12.03 16.99 11.59
C ASN A 46 10.76 17.47 12.33
N GLY A 47 10.94 18.17 13.46
CA GLY A 47 9.87 18.68 14.31
C GLY A 47 9.49 17.77 15.49
N GLU A 48 9.94 16.51 15.49
CA GLU A 48 9.70 15.58 16.59
C GLU A 48 10.75 15.74 17.68
N ILE A 49 10.30 15.83 18.94
CA ILE A 49 11.19 15.88 20.10
C ILE A 49 11.68 14.47 20.42
N VAL A 50 13.00 14.29 20.43
CA VAL A 50 13.60 12.98 20.71
C VAL A 50 13.64 12.71 22.21
N ASN A 51 13.05 11.59 22.62
CA ASN A 51 13.10 11.12 24.01
C ASN A 51 14.32 10.21 24.23
N ASN A 52 15.48 10.81 24.50
CA ASN A 52 16.71 10.06 24.78
C ASN A 52 16.65 9.25 26.08
N ASP A 53 15.80 9.65 27.04
CA ASP A 53 15.66 8.94 28.32
C ASP A 53 15.09 7.54 28.14
N TYR A 54 14.24 7.32 27.14
CA TYR A 54 13.57 6.03 26.88
C TYR A 54 13.81 5.51 25.46
N SER A 55 14.91 5.91 24.82
CA SER A 55 15.33 5.34 23.54
C SER A 55 16.24 4.12 23.75
N LYS A 56 16.03 3.04 22.98
CA LYS A 56 16.95 1.90 22.90
C LYS A 56 18.30 2.33 22.30
N PHE A 57 18.28 3.29 21.38
CA PHE A 57 19.45 3.88 20.72
C PHE A 57 19.37 5.41 20.87
N PRO A 58 19.67 5.96 22.06
CA PRO A 58 19.59 7.41 22.28
C PRO A 58 20.69 8.12 21.49
N LEU A 59 20.50 9.39 21.13
CA LEU A 59 21.64 10.23 20.77
C LEU A 59 22.60 10.31 21.95
N ILE A 60 23.89 10.39 21.65
CA ILE A 60 24.96 10.42 22.64
C ILE A 60 25.85 11.65 22.44
N VAL A 61 26.57 12.07 23.46
CA VAL A 61 27.52 13.19 23.39
C VAL A 61 28.92 12.70 23.73
N TYR A 62 29.87 13.01 22.85
CA TYR A 62 31.29 12.75 23.03
C TYR A 62 32.08 14.00 22.60
N LYS A 63 33.04 14.43 23.43
CA LYS A 63 33.83 15.66 23.22
C LYS A 63 32.96 16.88 22.84
N ASN A 64 31.83 17.03 23.54
CA ASN A 64 30.83 18.10 23.33
C ASN A 64 30.15 18.09 21.94
N ILE A 65 30.28 17.02 21.16
CA ILE A 65 29.56 16.82 19.90
C ILE A 65 28.45 15.80 20.11
N THR A 66 27.27 16.08 19.57
CA THR A 66 26.15 15.13 19.54
C THR A 66 26.37 14.11 18.43
N TYR A 67 26.04 12.87 18.71
CA TYR A 67 26.19 11.75 17.80
C TYR A 67 24.83 11.11 17.52
N PHE A 68 24.56 10.88 16.23
CA PHE A 68 23.31 10.33 15.73
C PHE A 68 23.43 8.81 15.48
N PRO A 69 22.47 8.00 15.96
CA PRO A 69 22.45 6.55 15.75
C PRO A 69 22.07 6.19 14.31
N MET A 70 22.90 5.41 13.61
CA MET A 70 22.59 4.91 12.26
C MET A 70 21.67 3.67 12.29
N THR A 71 20.48 3.81 12.89
CA THR A 71 19.48 2.74 12.93
C THR A 71 18.62 2.72 11.65
N TYR A 72 17.90 1.62 11.42
CA TYR A 72 17.02 1.51 10.24
C TYR A 72 15.94 2.61 10.21
N SER A 73 15.22 2.83 11.32
CA SER A 73 14.13 3.80 11.41
C SER A 73 14.62 5.25 11.45
N ASP A 74 15.62 5.57 12.27
CA ASP A 74 16.04 6.97 12.46
C ASP A 74 16.68 7.52 11.17
N CYS A 75 17.50 6.71 10.49
CA CYS A 75 18.07 7.07 9.19
C CYS A 75 17.00 7.40 8.16
N ARG A 76 16.00 6.51 7.99
CA ARG A 76 14.96 6.67 6.96
C ARG A 76 14.02 7.83 7.25
N TYR A 77 13.80 8.12 8.53
CA TYR A 77 13.07 9.31 8.95
C TYR A 77 13.76 10.62 8.49
N LEU A 78 15.10 10.62 8.43
CA LEU A 78 15.92 11.74 7.97
C LEU A 78 16.42 11.61 6.50
N GLY A 79 15.87 10.67 5.73
CA GLY A 79 16.13 10.57 4.29
C GLY A 79 17.45 9.90 3.90
N ILE A 80 18.09 9.19 4.83
CA ILE A 80 19.29 8.39 4.59
C ILE A 80 19.01 6.90 4.83
N GLU A 81 19.83 6.02 4.28
CA GLU A 81 19.73 4.57 4.50
C GLU A 81 21.06 4.04 5.02
N ALA A 82 21.00 3.30 6.12
CA ALA A 82 22.13 2.55 6.67
C ALA A 82 21.97 1.06 6.33
N THR A 83 22.99 0.48 5.71
CA THR A 83 23.03 -0.93 5.30
C THR A 83 24.30 -1.60 5.81
N TRP A 84 24.14 -2.65 6.60
CA TRP A 84 25.25 -3.51 7.03
C TRP A 84 25.49 -4.62 6.03
N LYS A 85 26.74 -4.80 5.57
CA LYS A 85 27.14 -5.82 4.59
C LYS A 85 28.08 -6.88 5.18
N GLY A 86 28.12 -7.01 6.49
CA GLY A 86 29.05 -7.92 7.19
C GLY A 86 30.42 -7.28 7.41
N ASN A 87 31.32 -7.98 8.10
CA ASN A 87 32.59 -7.38 8.55
C ASN A 87 33.56 -6.98 7.44
N GLN A 88 33.49 -7.65 6.29
CA GLN A 88 34.41 -7.40 5.17
C GLN A 88 34.07 -6.10 4.45
N ASP A 89 32.79 -5.86 4.18
CA ASP A 89 32.32 -4.67 3.47
C ASP A 89 31.86 -3.55 4.42
N GLY A 90 31.48 -3.92 5.65
CA GLY A 90 31.14 -3.04 6.74
C GLY A 90 29.81 -2.30 6.58
N LEU A 91 29.78 -1.03 7.03
CA LEU A 91 28.58 -0.19 7.03
C LEU A 91 28.57 0.77 5.84
N MET A 92 27.46 0.79 5.09
CA MET A 92 27.20 1.77 4.04
C MET A 92 26.08 2.72 4.49
N VAL A 93 26.30 4.02 4.35
CA VAL A 93 25.32 5.07 4.66
C VAL A 93 25.13 5.98 3.45
N ASP A 94 23.94 6.00 2.87
CA ASP A 94 23.66 6.75 1.64
C ASP A 94 22.48 7.71 1.79
N THR A 95 22.60 8.90 1.21
CA THR A 95 21.46 9.81 1.04
C THR A 95 20.59 9.34 -0.11
N THR A 96 19.34 8.98 0.15
CA THR A 96 18.45 8.42 -0.90
C THR A 96 17.14 9.19 -1.06
N GLY A 97 16.86 10.12 -0.16
CA GLY A 97 15.59 10.85 -0.12
C GLY A 97 14.39 9.96 0.21
N ILE A 98 14.64 8.77 0.79
CA ILE A 98 13.60 7.91 1.34
C ILE A 98 12.77 8.67 2.37
N THR A 99 11.51 8.29 2.53
CA THR A 99 10.64 8.82 3.58
C THR A 99 10.20 7.68 4.49
N ALA A 100 10.08 7.96 5.78
CA ALA A 100 9.47 7.07 6.76
C ALA A 100 8.75 7.90 7.82
N ALA A 101 7.78 7.30 8.49
CA ALA A 101 7.15 7.88 9.65
C ALA A 101 8.09 7.84 10.85
N TYR A 102 7.91 8.76 11.81
CA TYR A 102 8.71 8.74 13.03
C TYR A 102 8.35 7.50 13.86
N ASN A 103 9.27 6.55 13.95
CA ASN A 103 9.09 5.27 14.63
C ASN A 103 10.30 4.93 15.51
N PRO A 104 10.45 5.61 16.67
CA PRO A 104 11.63 5.47 17.50
C PRO A 104 11.69 4.10 18.19
N TYR A 105 12.91 3.57 18.34
CA TYR A 105 13.14 2.37 19.12
C TYR A 105 13.00 2.68 20.62
N LYS A 106 11.86 2.32 21.20
CA LYS A 106 11.59 2.57 22.63
C LYS A 106 12.23 1.52 23.53
N SER A 107 12.69 1.97 24.70
CA SER A 107 13.14 1.14 25.82
C SER A 107 12.10 1.19 26.95
N SER A 108 11.90 0.07 27.63
CA SER A 108 11.05 0.02 28.84
C SER A 108 11.77 0.57 30.08
N SER A 109 13.10 0.66 30.05
CA SER A 109 13.93 1.21 31.11
C SER A 109 14.52 2.56 30.71
N ARG A 110 14.63 3.44 31.71
CA ARG A 110 15.26 4.75 31.55
C ARG A 110 16.77 4.59 31.38
N ASN A 111 17.35 5.32 30.44
CA ASN A 111 18.79 5.38 30.25
C ASN A 111 19.47 6.13 31.41
N GLY A 112 20.66 5.66 31.79
CA GLY A 112 21.58 6.34 32.69
C GLY A 112 22.25 7.55 32.02
N LYS A 113 22.92 8.36 32.83
CA LYS A 113 23.52 9.63 32.37
C LYS A 113 24.78 9.45 31.52
N SER A 114 25.50 8.35 31.72
CA SER A 114 26.79 8.08 31.07
C SER A 114 26.94 6.60 30.72
N TYR A 115 27.68 6.35 29.65
CA TYR A 115 27.99 5.03 29.13
C TYR A 115 29.40 5.00 28.54
N THR A 116 29.79 3.83 28.07
CA THR A 116 31.02 3.63 27.32
C THR A 116 30.68 3.22 25.88
N ALA A 117 31.34 3.84 24.92
CA ALA A 117 31.29 3.48 23.50
C ALA A 117 32.67 3.00 23.03
N ARG A 118 32.73 2.43 21.83
CA ARG A 118 33.99 1.95 21.21
C ARG A 118 34.20 2.65 19.88
N ILE A 119 35.44 2.69 19.40
CA ILE A 119 35.74 3.08 18.02
C ILE A 119 35.61 1.83 17.13
N PRO A 120 34.70 1.81 16.13
CA PRO A 120 34.57 0.67 15.22
C PRO A 120 35.80 0.57 14.31
N SER A 121 36.24 -0.67 14.06
CA SER A 121 37.39 -0.99 13.19
C SER A 121 36.99 -1.58 11.83
N PHE A 122 35.70 -1.84 11.60
CA PHE A 122 35.20 -2.32 10.31
C PHE A 122 35.12 -1.18 9.27
N PRO A 123 35.11 -1.50 7.96
CA PRO A 123 34.98 -0.49 6.91
C PRO A 123 33.67 0.29 6.99
N ILE A 124 33.72 1.58 6.69
CA ILE A 124 32.54 2.44 6.65
C ILE A 124 32.58 3.27 5.38
N GLN A 125 31.48 3.30 4.64
CA GLN A 125 31.30 4.12 3.45
C GLN A 125 30.13 5.08 3.62
N VAL A 126 30.30 6.31 3.14
CA VAL A 126 29.27 7.34 3.11
C VAL A 126 29.12 7.85 1.69
N ASN A 127 27.93 7.72 1.10
CA ASN A 127 27.65 8.08 -0.30
C ASN A 127 28.69 7.47 -1.26
N GLY A 128 29.00 6.19 -1.08
CA GLY A 128 30.01 5.45 -1.85
C GLY A 128 31.48 5.80 -1.57
N LYS A 129 31.79 6.66 -0.58
CA LYS A 129 33.16 7.05 -0.22
C LYS A 129 33.59 6.42 1.10
N SER A 130 34.74 5.74 1.11
CA SER A 130 35.32 5.18 2.34
C SER A 130 35.71 6.25 3.36
N VAL A 131 35.44 5.96 4.63
CA VAL A 131 35.80 6.81 5.78
C VAL A 131 37.03 6.23 6.47
N ASP A 132 38.09 7.03 6.59
CA ASP A 132 39.24 6.70 7.45
C ASP A 132 38.98 7.19 8.87
N ASN A 133 38.27 6.37 9.65
CA ASN A 133 37.82 6.74 11.00
C ASN A 133 38.98 7.07 11.96
N SER A 134 40.16 6.50 11.71
CA SER A 134 41.35 6.70 12.56
C SER A 134 41.92 8.12 12.49
N LYS A 135 41.60 8.86 11.42
CA LYS A 135 42.07 10.23 11.18
C LYS A 135 41.05 11.30 11.55
N GLU A 136 39.85 10.92 11.99
CA GLU A 136 38.80 11.86 12.34
C GLU A 136 39.02 12.45 13.74
N GLN A 137 38.96 13.79 13.87
CA GLN A 137 38.99 14.47 15.17
C GLN A 137 37.86 13.98 16.11
N TYR A 138 36.71 13.71 15.50
CA TYR A 138 35.52 13.13 16.12
C TYR A 138 35.28 11.77 15.44
N PRO A 139 35.91 10.68 15.91
CA PRO A 139 35.72 9.37 15.30
C PRO A 139 34.26 8.95 15.44
N LEU A 140 33.78 8.19 14.46
CA LEU A 140 32.55 7.41 14.54
C LEU A 140 32.64 6.47 15.73
N LEU A 141 31.51 6.25 16.41
CA LEU A 141 31.45 5.44 17.63
C LEU A 141 30.52 4.24 17.43
N SER A 142 30.76 3.17 18.17
CA SER A 142 29.86 2.02 18.28
C SER A 142 29.32 1.95 19.71
N PHE A 143 27.99 1.95 19.84
CA PHE A 143 27.29 1.85 21.11
C PHE A 143 26.02 1.02 20.93
N ARG A 144 25.84 -0.01 21.77
CA ARG A 144 24.72 -0.98 21.64
C ARG A 144 24.63 -1.56 20.23
N ASP A 145 25.79 -1.90 19.67
CA ASP A 145 25.94 -2.51 18.34
C ASP A 145 25.40 -1.65 17.16
N ILE A 146 25.24 -0.35 17.38
CA ILE A 146 24.89 0.64 16.36
C ILE A 146 26.07 1.60 16.18
N THR A 147 26.34 1.97 14.92
CA THR A 147 27.33 3.01 14.60
C THR A 147 26.70 4.39 14.73
N TYR A 148 27.44 5.30 15.34
CA TYR A 148 27.04 6.66 15.65
C TYR A 148 27.93 7.64 14.92
N PHE A 149 27.30 8.57 14.21
CA PHE A 149 28.01 9.61 13.47
C PHE A 149 27.98 10.92 14.24
N PRO A 150 29.09 11.66 14.30
CA PRO A 150 29.10 12.97 14.92
C PRO A 150 28.32 13.95 14.04
N MET A 151 27.45 14.74 14.65
CA MET A 151 26.71 15.82 14.00
C MET A 151 27.59 17.05 13.78
N THR A 152 28.76 16.85 13.15
CA THR A 152 29.61 17.92 12.64
C THR A 152 29.08 18.42 11.30
N TRP A 153 29.55 19.60 10.88
CA TRP A 153 29.23 20.17 9.56
C TRP A 153 29.53 19.18 8.41
N LYS A 154 30.68 18.49 8.48
CA LYS A 154 31.08 17.47 7.51
C LYS A 154 30.01 16.41 7.28
N TYR A 155 29.47 15.79 8.33
CA TYR A 155 28.48 14.73 8.15
C TYR A 155 27.07 15.28 7.99
N ALA A 156 26.60 16.11 8.92
CA ALA A 156 25.22 16.57 8.93
C ALA A 156 24.88 17.39 7.67
N VAL A 157 25.75 18.33 7.30
CA VAL A 157 25.49 19.26 6.19
C VAL A 157 26.10 18.75 4.88
N GLU A 158 27.40 18.47 4.84
CA GLU A 158 28.07 18.15 3.57
C GLU A 158 27.76 16.74 3.07
N GLN A 159 27.74 15.72 3.95
CA GLN A 159 27.43 14.35 3.54
C GLN A 159 25.92 14.07 3.47
N PHE A 160 25.13 14.53 4.45
CA PHE A 160 23.70 14.18 4.53
C PHE A 160 22.75 15.26 4.02
N GLY A 161 23.24 16.48 3.80
CA GLY A 161 22.43 17.57 3.28
C GLY A 161 21.34 18.05 4.23
N TRP A 162 21.50 17.80 5.53
CA TRP A 162 20.57 18.26 6.57
C TRP A 162 20.83 19.71 6.94
N ASP A 163 19.75 20.42 7.27
CA ASP A 163 19.84 21.70 7.96
C ASP A 163 20.07 21.43 9.45
N TYR A 164 21.03 22.16 10.00
CA TYR A 164 21.54 21.96 11.35
C TYR A 164 21.59 23.30 12.08
N SER A 165 21.03 23.36 13.28
CA SER A 165 21.17 24.51 14.17
C SER A 165 21.24 24.08 15.63
N PHE A 166 22.05 24.79 16.41
CA PHE A 166 22.10 24.63 17.86
C PHE A 166 22.03 25.99 18.55
N ASP A 167 21.16 26.11 19.55
CA ASP A 167 21.14 27.25 20.46
C ASP A 167 20.78 26.81 21.88
N GLY A 168 21.12 27.63 22.88
CA GLY A 168 20.93 27.28 24.29
C GLY A 168 19.47 27.16 24.73
N LYS A 169 18.52 27.70 23.96
CA LYS A 169 17.08 27.69 24.28
C LYS A 169 16.37 26.49 23.67
N ASN A 170 16.60 26.23 22.38
CA ASN A 170 15.93 25.19 21.60
C ASN A 170 16.73 23.88 21.56
N GLY A 171 18.02 23.91 21.92
CA GLY A 171 18.93 22.78 21.83
C GLY A 171 19.32 22.50 20.38
N LEU A 172 19.52 21.21 20.05
CA LEU A 172 19.89 20.76 18.71
C LEU A 172 18.64 20.54 17.86
N THR A 173 18.61 21.13 16.66
CA THR A 173 17.56 20.87 15.66
C THR A 173 18.19 20.37 14.38
N ILE A 174 17.69 19.24 13.88
CA ILE A 174 18.06 18.63 12.61
C ILE A 174 16.82 18.60 11.72
N GLN A 175 16.95 19.10 10.49
CA GLN A 175 15.91 19.00 9.48
C GLN A 175 16.47 18.41 8.19
N SER A 176 15.81 17.39 7.67
CA SER A 176 16.14 16.80 6.38
C SER A 176 15.25 17.35 5.27
N LYS A 177 15.67 17.11 4.03
CA LYS A 177 14.99 17.59 2.81
C LYS A 177 13.95 16.61 2.26
N ASN A 178 13.88 15.38 2.77
CA ASN A 178 12.85 14.42 2.37
C ASN A 178 11.46 14.85 2.85
N ILE A 179 10.44 14.21 2.30
CA ILE A 179 9.05 14.43 2.72
C ILE A 179 8.91 14.04 4.18
N LYS A 180 8.19 14.86 4.95
CA LYS A 180 7.89 14.64 6.37
C LYS A 180 6.46 14.15 6.50
N LEU A 181 6.26 12.99 7.12
CA LEU A 181 4.93 12.44 7.36
C LEU A 181 4.35 13.01 8.66
N GLN A 182 3.17 13.63 8.56
CA GLN A 182 2.34 13.93 9.72
C GLN A 182 1.60 12.66 10.14
N GLN A 183 1.63 12.34 11.43
CA GLN A 183 1.03 11.12 11.97
C GLN A 183 -0.15 11.44 12.89
N VAL A 184 -1.25 10.72 12.70
CA VAL A 184 -2.41 10.77 13.57
C VAL A 184 -2.67 9.37 14.12
N ALA A 185 -2.53 9.22 15.44
CA ALA A 185 -2.70 7.95 16.12
C ALA A 185 -4.18 7.55 16.22
N LEU A 186 -4.51 6.35 15.75
CA LEU A 186 -5.88 5.83 15.81
C LEU A 186 -6.23 5.28 17.21
N PRO A 187 -7.53 5.19 17.56
CA PRO A 187 -7.95 4.58 18.82
C PRO A 187 -7.47 3.13 18.96
N ASN A 188 -7.17 2.70 20.19
CA ASN A 188 -6.69 1.34 20.45
C ASN A 188 -7.77 0.25 20.35
N ASN A 189 -9.06 0.63 20.41
CA ASN A 189 -10.20 -0.27 20.31
C ASN A 189 -10.52 -0.70 18.86
N ARG A 190 -9.48 -1.02 18.11
CA ARG A 190 -9.57 -1.50 16.73
C ARG A 190 -9.42 -3.01 16.66
N ALA A 191 -10.05 -3.61 15.66
CA ALA A 191 -9.88 -5.02 15.33
C ALA A 191 -8.41 -5.33 15.02
N VAL A 192 -8.10 -6.62 14.99
CA VAL A 192 -6.74 -7.13 14.82
C VAL A 192 -6.75 -8.05 13.60
N GLU A 193 -5.72 -7.94 12.78
CA GLU A 193 -5.49 -8.82 11.64
C GLU A 193 -5.40 -10.27 12.09
N ASN A 194 -6.12 -11.15 11.37
CA ASN A 194 -6.18 -12.57 11.66
C ASN A 194 -4.85 -13.27 11.29
N GLU A 195 -4.72 -14.55 11.64
CA GLU A 195 -3.50 -15.33 11.43
C GLU A 195 -3.14 -15.62 9.97
N TYR A 196 -4.09 -15.44 9.04
CA TYR A 196 -3.88 -15.64 7.60
C TYR A 196 -3.42 -14.37 6.88
N SER A 197 -3.50 -13.22 7.54
CA SER A 197 -3.02 -11.93 7.01
C SER A 197 -1.49 -11.86 7.04
N ASP A 198 -0.89 -11.29 6.00
CA ASP A 198 0.55 -10.90 6.00
C ASP A 198 0.90 -9.96 7.17
N TYR A 199 -0.12 -9.34 7.80
CA TYR A 199 0.00 -8.43 8.93
C TYR A 199 -0.59 -8.99 10.23
N ALA A 200 -0.70 -10.31 10.37
CA ALA A 200 -1.22 -10.99 11.56
C ALA A 200 -0.75 -10.37 12.88
N GLY A 201 -1.71 -10.11 13.79
CA GLY A 201 -1.44 -9.51 15.10
C GLY A 201 -1.29 -7.98 15.11
N LYS A 202 -1.22 -7.32 13.95
CA LYS A 202 -1.32 -5.85 13.86
C LYS A 202 -2.78 -5.40 14.01
N LYS A 203 -2.99 -4.13 14.31
CA LYS A 203 -4.31 -3.51 14.12
C LYS A 203 -4.73 -3.63 12.67
N SER A 204 -6.03 -3.85 12.47
CA SER A 204 -6.69 -3.99 11.17
C SER A 204 -6.13 -3.00 10.14
N THR A 205 -6.02 -3.43 8.91
CA THR A 205 -5.59 -2.63 7.78
C THR A 205 -6.75 -1.87 7.15
N CYS A 206 -8.00 -2.16 7.58
CA CYS A 206 -9.21 -1.46 7.17
C CYS A 206 -9.26 -0.06 7.78
N VAL A 207 -8.59 0.88 7.11
CA VAL A 207 -8.59 2.30 7.41
C VAL A 207 -8.61 3.08 6.11
N LEU A 208 -9.44 4.10 6.02
CA LEU A 208 -9.50 5.01 4.86
C LEU A 208 -9.61 6.45 5.33
N VAL A 209 -8.91 7.36 4.65
CA VAL A 209 -9.10 8.80 4.82
C VAL A 209 -9.74 9.36 3.56
N LYS A 210 -10.86 10.07 3.75
CA LYS A 210 -11.57 10.76 2.67
C LYS A 210 -12.38 11.94 3.22
N ASN A 211 -12.39 13.05 2.48
CA ASN A 211 -13.17 14.26 2.73
C ASN A 211 -12.99 14.83 4.14
N GLY A 212 -11.77 14.76 4.69
CA GLY A 212 -11.45 15.24 6.05
C GLY A 212 -11.85 14.31 7.20
N TYR A 213 -12.31 13.10 6.90
CA TYR A 213 -12.67 12.07 7.88
C TYR A 213 -11.77 10.85 7.74
N VAL A 214 -11.63 10.11 8.84
CA VAL A 214 -11.08 8.76 8.84
C VAL A 214 -12.17 7.75 9.18
N TYR A 215 -12.18 6.66 8.41
CA TYR A 215 -13.03 5.50 8.58
C TYR A 215 -12.17 4.33 9.03
N PHE A 216 -12.63 3.60 10.05
CA PHE A 216 -11.92 2.45 10.60
C PHE A 216 -12.88 1.51 11.30
N ASP A 217 -12.48 0.25 11.49
CA ASP A 217 -13.22 -0.76 12.21
C ASP A 217 -12.88 -0.81 13.71
N ASN A 218 -13.82 -1.27 14.52
CA ASN A 218 -13.61 -1.53 15.95
C ASN A 218 -13.68 -3.03 16.27
N LYS A 219 -13.26 -3.42 17.49
CA LYS A 219 -13.26 -4.84 17.92
C LYS A 219 -14.65 -5.50 17.99
N THR A 220 -15.71 -4.71 17.91
CA THR A 220 -17.12 -5.15 17.97
C THR A 220 -17.81 -5.08 16.60
N GLY A 221 -17.03 -5.07 15.50
CA GLY A 221 -17.58 -5.02 14.13
C GLY A 221 -18.22 -3.69 13.76
N GLY A 222 -18.09 -2.67 14.60
CA GLY A 222 -18.59 -1.35 14.32
C GLY A 222 -17.66 -0.62 13.37
N ILE A 223 -18.24 -0.10 12.28
CA ILE A 223 -17.57 0.84 11.38
C ILE A 223 -17.67 2.23 11.99
N MET A 224 -16.51 2.80 12.26
CA MET A 224 -16.34 4.07 12.94
C MET A 224 -15.96 5.15 11.94
N GLN A 225 -16.44 6.36 12.20
CA GLN A 225 -16.05 7.58 11.49
C GLN A 225 -15.61 8.62 12.51
N ALA A 226 -14.52 9.33 12.25
CA ALA A 226 -14.10 10.47 13.03
C ALA A 226 -13.55 11.59 12.13
N PRO A 227 -13.74 12.88 12.49
CA PRO A 227 -13.00 13.96 11.85
C PRO A 227 -11.50 13.72 12.02
N LEU A 228 -10.73 13.80 10.93
CA LEU A 228 -9.28 13.56 10.97
C LEU A 228 -8.57 14.52 11.95
N ALA A 229 -9.07 15.76 12.05
CA ALA A 229 -8.57 16.76 12.98
C ALA A 229 -8.91 16.50 14.45
N ASN A 230 -9.86 15.61 14.75
CA ASN A 230 -10.26 15.30 16.13
C ASN A 230 -10.89 13.91 16.27
N LEU A 231 -10.03 12.91 16.51
CA LEU A 231 -10.45 11.51 16.67
C LEU A 231 -11.27 11.21 17.93
N SER A 232 -11.31 12.12 18.91
CA SER A 232 -12.16 11.94 20.10
C SER A 232 -13.66 11.99 19.78
N LYS A 233 -14.02 12.55 18.61
CA LYS A 233 -15.40 12.62 18.10
C LYS A 233 -15.79 11.40 17.26
N ALA A 234 -15.09 10.27 17.43
CA ALA A 234 -15.42 9.05 16.73
C ALA A 234 -16.84 8.57 17.05
N LYS A 235 -17.62 8.26 16.02
CA LYS A 235 -18.98 7.69 16.12
C LYS A 235 -19.08 6.41 15.29
N LYS A 236 -19.89 5.47 15.74
CA LYS A 236 -20.25 4.29 14.93
C LYS A 236 -21.28 4.72 13.89
N ILE A 237 -21.04 4.42 12.62
CA ILE A 237 -21.94 4.74 11.50
C ILE A 237 -22.54 3.51 10.84
N TYR A 238 -21.93 2.34 11.02
CA TYR A 238 -22.43 1.07 10.51
C TYR A 238 -22.05 -0.09 11.46
N GLN A 239 -22.81 -1.18 11.43
CA GLN A 239 -22.56 -2.38 12.21
C GLN A 239 -22.44 -3.56 11.26
N LEU A 240 -21.25 -4.18 11.22
CA LEU A 240 -21.06 -5.42 10.47
C LEU A 240 -21.84 -6.55 11.12
N GLU A 241 -22.38 -7.40 10.27
CA GLU A 241 -22.96 -8.67 10.66
C GLU A 241 -21.88 -9.72 10.94
N ASN A 242 -22.26 -10.76 11.67
CA ASN A 242 -21.41 -11.92 11.86
C ASN A 242 -21.48 -12.82 10.65
N ASN A 243 -20.33 -13.31 10.21
CA ASN A 243 -20.21 -14.40 9.28
C ASN A 243 -20.83 -15.66 9.90
N PHE A 244 -21.75 -16.27 9.16
CA PHE A 244 -22.51 -17.44 9.62
C PHE A 244 -21.61 -18.62 10.01
N TYR A 245 -20.49 -18.82 9.30
CA TYR A 245 -19.61 -19.97 9.49
C TYR A 245 -18.58 -19.75 10.59
N THR A 246 -17.98 -18.56 10.65
CA THR A 246 -16.86 -18.29 11.58
C THR A 246 -17.30 -17.65 12.89
N GLN A 247 -18.53 -17.11 12.95
CA GLN A 247 -19.03 -16.28 14.04
C GLN A 247 -18.19 -15.01 14.31
N GLN A 248 -17.24 -14.70 13.43
CA GLN A 248 -16.52 -13.43 13.39
C GLN A 248 -17.29 -12.44 12.51
N TYR A 249 -17.01 -11.14 12.62
CA TYR A 249 -17.60 -10.17 11.70
C TYR A 249 -17.16 -10.45 10.26
N ASN A 250 -18.05 -10.18 9.30
CA ASN A 250 -17.73 -10.35 7.88
C ASN A 250 -16.43 -9.63 7.51
N GLU A 251 -15.62 -10.31 6.69
CA GLU A 251 -14.43 -9.69 6.10
C GLU A 251 -14.86 -8.52 5.23
N HIS A 252 -14.15 -7.41 5.39
CA HIS A 252 -14.54 -6.13 4.83
C HIS A 252 -13.33 -5.33 4.42
N SER A 253 -13.55 -4.34 3.57
CA SER A 253 -12.52 -3.41 3.15
C SER A 253 -13.13 -2.03 2.94
N PHE A 254 -12.29 -1.00 3.06
CA PHE A 254 -12.64 0.34 2.62
C PHE A 254 -11.93 0.65 1.32
N TYR A 255 -12.59 1.38 0.44
CA TYR A 255 -12.03 1.85 -0.81
C TYR A 255 -12.62 3.21 -1.20
N GLU A 256 -12.05 3.81 -2.23
CA GLU A 256 -12.53 5.06 -2.81
C GLU A 256 -13.21 4.76 -4.14
N GLU A 257 -14.41 5.32 -4.35
CA GLU A 257 -15.09 5.33 -5.64
C GLU A 257 -15.67 6.73 -5.87
N ASN A 258 -15.35 7.36 -7.01
CA ASN A 258 -15.87 8.68 -7.38
C ASN A 258 -15.77 9.73 -6.24
N SER A 259 -14.60 9.81 -5.59
CA SER A 259 -14.33 10.70 -4.46
C SER A 259 -15.19 10.47 -3.21
N LYS A 260 -15.81 9.29 -3.10
CA LYS A 260 -16.58 8.85 -1.93
C LYS A 260 -15.86 7.74 -1.18
N ALA A 261 -16.07 7.70 0.13
CA ALA A 261 -15.64 6.58 0.97
C ALA A 261 -16.66 5.45 0.87
N MET A 262 -16.17 4.25 0.58
CA MET A 262 -17.02 3.08 0.41
C MET A 262 -16.58 1.98 1.37
N LEU A 263 -17.56 1.22 1.86
CA LEU A 263 -17.38 -0.04 2.56
C LEU A 263 -17.82 -1.18 1.63
N TYR A 264 -16.99 -2.21 1.55
CA TYR A 264 -17.32 -3.50 0.92
C TYR A 264 -17.25 -4.60 1.98
N PHE A 265 -18.17 -5.55 1.93
CA PHE A 265 -18.07 -6.83 2.66
C PHE A 265 -18.94 -7.89 2.01
N HIS A 266 -18.63 -9.17 2.24
CA HIS A 266 -19.45 -10.29 1.79
C HIS A 266 -20.18 -10.92 2.98
N SER A 267 -21.48 -11.21 2.83
CA SER A 267 -22.24 -12.00 3.80
C SER A 267 -22.69 -13.33 3.20
N GLY A 268 -22.79 -14.38 4.02
CA GLY A 268 -23.16 -15.72 3.57
C GLY A 268 -21.98 -16.55 3.04
N GLY A 269 -22.27 -17.51 2.15
CA GLY A 269 -21.27 -18.39 1.56
C GLY A 269 -21.15 -18.18 0.05
N ALA A 270 -20.08 -18.70 -0.56
CA ALA A 270 -19.69 -18.45 -1.96
C ALA A 270 -20.76 -18.75 -3.05
N VAL A 271 -21.89 -19.38 -2.70
CA VAL A 271 -22.98 -19.72 -3.62
C VAL A 271 -24.31 -19.05 -3.23
N MET A 272 -24.52 -18.74 -1.95
CA MET A 272 -25.79 -18.28 -1.37
C MET A 272 -25.65 -17.00 -0.54
N GLY A 273 -24.56 -16.27 -0.73
CA GLY A 273 -24.25 -15.01 -0.05
C GLY A 273 -24.70 -13.78 -0.83
N ALA A 274 -24.19 -12.61 -0.42
CA ALA A 274 -24.33 -11.35 -1.13
C ALA A 274 -23.11 -10.46 -0.88
N ASP A 275 -22.70 -9.73 -1.90
CA ASP A 275 -21.74 -8.64 -1.76
C ASP A 275 -22.49 -7.36 -1.38
N HIS A 276 -21.98 -6.70 -0.35
CA HIS A 276 -22.53 -5.47 0.19
C HIS A 276 -21.63 -4.31 -0.18
N ARG A 277 -22.24 -3.23 -0.67
CA ARG A 277 -21.55 -1.97 -0.95
C ARG A 277 -22.29 -0.84 -0.26
N VAL A 278 -21.60 -0.12 0.62
CA VAL A 278 -22.18 0.96 1.41
C VAL A 278 -21.36 2.23 1.21
N GLU A 279 -22.01 3.28 0.73
CA GLU A 279 -21.44 4.63 0.67
C GLU A 279 -21.45 5.25 2.06
N LEU A 280 -20.30 5.75 2.50
CA LEU A 280 -20.09 6.38 3.80
C LEU A 280 -19.96 7.90 3.63
N ASN A 281 -20.99 8.65 4.03
CA ASN A 281 -21.03 10.10 3.84
C ASN A 281 -20.30 10.85 4.95
N ALA A 282 -19.75 12.03 4.63
CA ALA A 282 -19.04 12.89 5.58
C ALA A 282 -19.92 13.40 6.74
N ASP A 283 -21.24 13.54 6.53
CA ASP A 283 -22.20 13.86 7.60
C ASP A 283 -22.45 12.66 8.54
N GLY A 284 -21.98 11.47 8.16
CA GLY A 284 -22.10 10.20 8.84
C GLY A 284 -23.43 9.49 8.62
N SER A 285 -24.21 9.92 7.63
CA SER A 285 -25.23 9.08 7.02
C SER A 285 -24.57 8.00 6.14
N ILE A 286 -25.32 6.95 5.83
CA ILE A 286 -24.89 5.90 4.92
C ILE A 286 -25.92 5.72 3.81
N ARG A 287 -25.48 5.22 2.66
CA ARG A 287 -26.36 4.79 1.56
C ARG A 287 -25.93 3.40 1.13
N GLU A 288 -26.80 2.42 1.32
CA GLU A 288 -26.64 1.09 0.73
C GLU A 288 -26.77 1.19 -0.78
N ILE A 289 -25.76 0.70 -1.48
CA ILE A 289 -25.69 0.69 -2.95
C ILE A 289 -26.12 -0.67 -3.47
N GLN A 290 -25.73 -1.73 -2.78
CA GLN A 290 -25.91 -3.09 -3.24
C GLN A 290 -25.97 -4.05 -2.05
N GLU A 291 -26.84 -5.04 -2.18
CA GLU A 291 -26.84 -6.34 -1.50
C GLU A 291 -27.20 -7.40 -2.55
N SER A 292 -26.22 -7.86 -3.33
CA SER A 292 -26.42 -8.85 -4.39
C SER A 292 -25.12 -9.51 -4.80
N TYR A 293 -25.18 -10.52 -5.66
CA TYR A 293 -24.01 -11.17 -6.27
C TYR A 293 -23.55 -10.47 -7.56
N ASP A 294 -23.94 -9.22 -7.77
CA ASP A 294 -23.56 -8.48 -8.96
C ASP A 294 -22.23 -7.76 -8.76
N GLN A 295 -21.40 -7.72 -9.79
CA GLN A 295 -20.42 -6.66 -9.92
C GLN A 295 -21.14 -5.38 -10.34
N THR A 296 -21.39 -4.48 -9.39
CA THR A 296 -21.98 -3.16 -9.61
C THR A 296 -20.95 -2.03 -9.70
N THR A 297 -21.00 -1.18 -10.73
CA THR A 297 -20.34 0.14 -10.76
C THR A 297 -21.39 1.23 -10.63
N ALA A 298 -21.19 2.18 -9.71
CA ALA A 298 -22.03 3.38 -9.64
C ALA A 298 -21.45 4.48 -10.54
N ILE A 299 -22.23 4.97 -11.51
CA ILE A 299 -21.84 6.09 -12.37
C ILE A 299 -22.92 7.17 -12.27
N GLY A 300 -22.60 8.25 -11.56
CA GLY A 300 -23.58 9.26 -11.17
C GLY A 300 -24.65 8.65 -10.26
N ASP A 301 -25.90 8.76 -10.69
CA ASP A 301 -27.08 8.23 -9.97
C ASP A 301 -27.51 6.84 -10.49
N ASN A 302 -26.84 6.29 -11.51
CA ASN A 302 -27.17 4.99 -12.09
C ASN A 302 -26.20 3.90 -11.60
N LEU A 303 -26.72 2.69 -11.46
CA LEU A 303 -25.95 1.48 -11.19
C LEU A 303 -25.89 0.63 -12.46
N PHE A 304 -24.72 0.07 -12.74
CA PHE A 304 -24.48 -0.86 -13.84
C PHE A 304 -23.96 -2.16 -13.26
N MET A 305 -24.54 -3.28 -13.64
CA MET A 305 -24.40 -4.55 -12.93
C MET A 305 -24.12 -5.69 -13.89
N THR A 306 -23.24 -6.61 -13.48
CA THR A 306 -23.12 -7.92 -14.12
C THR A 306 -23.09 -9.02 -13.07
N TRP A 307 -23.86 -10.08 -13.29
CA TRP A 307 -23.90 -11.22 -12.38
C TRP A 307 -22.57 -11.99 -12.37
N ILE A 308 -21.98 -12.25 -11.19
CA ILE A 308 -20.74 -13.04 -11.05
C ILE A 308 -20.93 -14.43 -10.44
N GLY A 309 -22.14 -14.79 -10.02
CA GLY A 309 -22.47 -16.15 -9.60
C GLY A 309 -22.54 -17.14 -10.78
N PRO A 310 -22.89 -18.42 -10.54
CA PRO A 310 -23.14 -19.38 -11.61
C PRO A 310 -24.28 -18.88 -12.51
N MET A 311 -23.92 -18.35 -13.69
CA MET A 311 -24.88 -17.66 -14.55
C MET A 311 -25.84 -18.68 -15.18
N PRO A 312 -27.17 -18.48 -15.07
CA PRO A 312 -28.15 -19.42 -15.62
C PRO A 312 -28.14 -19.47 -17.16
N GLY A 313 -27.56 -18.45 -17.80
CA GLY A 313 -27.42 -18.34 -19.25
C GLY A 313 -26.78 -17.01 -19.64
N PRO A 314 -26.54 -16.76 -20.94
CA PRO A 314 -26.00 -15.49 -21.43
C PRO A 314 -26.95 -14.31 -21.17
N GLY A 315 -26.43 -13.10 -21.29
CA GLY A 315 -27.00 -11.86 -20.78
C GLY A 315 -26.32 -11.48 -19.47
N GLY A 316 -27.11 -11.05 -18.48
CA GLY A 316 -26.62 -10.76 -17.14
C GLY A 316 -26.08 -9.35 -16.94
N LEU A 317 -25.99 -8.53 -17.99
CA LEU A 317 -25.75 -7.10 -17.87
C LEU A 317 -27.08 -6.38 -17.61
N SER A 318 -27.09 -5.49 -16.63
CA SER A 318 -28.26 -4.69 -16.29
C SER A 318 -27.89 -3.29 -15.82
N MET A 319 -28.91 -2.44 -15.74
CA MET A 319 -28.80 -1.08 -15.23
C MET A 319 -29.96 -0.77 -14.31
N GLN A 320 -29.69 -0.06 -13.23
CA GLN A 320 -30.70 0.53 -12.36
C GLN A 320 -30.55 2.05 -12.33
N LYS A 321 -31.58 2.76 -12.80
CA LYS A 321 -31.67 4.22 -12.62
C LYS A 321 -32.18 4.53 -11.21
N LYS A 322 -31.76 5.66 -10.64
CA LYS A 322 -32.19 6.08 -9.30
C LYS A 322 -33.71 6.05 -9.12
N GLY A 323 -34.15 5.32 -8.10
CA GLY A 323 -35.57 5.17 -7.77
C GLY A 323 -36.37 4.30 -8.75
N GLN A 324 -35.70 3.61 -9.68
CA GLN A 324 -36.32 2.69 -10.62
C GLN A 324 -35.90 1.25 -10.32
N THR A 325 -36.69 0.30 -10.83
CA THR A 325 -36.32 -1.12 -10.82
C THR A 325 -35.18 -1.36 -11.80
N GLU A 326 -34.34 -2.35 -11.49
CA GLU A 326 -33.32 -2.85 -12.40
C GLU A 326 -33.94 -3.31 -13.73
N THR A 327 -33.25 -3.01 -14.83
CA THR A 327 -33.65 -3.42 -16.19
C THR A 327 -32.48 -4.09 -16.92
N PRO A 328 -32.72 -5.17 -17.68
CA PRO A 328 -31.69 -5.78 -18.52
C PRO A 328 -31.09 -4.78 -19.51
N LEU A 329 -29.80 -4.93 -19.79
CA LEU A 329 -29.06 -4.08 -20.71
C LEU A 329 -28.25 -4.93 -21.70
N GLY A 330 -28.28 -4.57 -22.97
CA GLY A 330 -27.60 -5.29 -24.05
C GLY A 330 -28.37 -6.51 -24.55
N SER A 331 -27.71 -7.32 -25.40
CA SER A 331 -28.31 -8.50 -26.01
C SER A 331 -28.05 -9.75 -25.16
N SER A 332 -29.05 -10.60 -25.01
CA SER A 332 -28.94 -11.91 -24.36
C SER A 332 -28.03 -12.90 -25.12
N ASP A 333 -27.53 -12.55 -26.30
CA ASP A 333 -26.60 -13.37 -27.08
C ASP A 333 -25.14 -13.24 -26.60
N TYR A 334 -24.89 -12.43 -25.58
CA TYR A 334 -23.55 -12.13 -25.09
C TYR A 334 -23.38 -12.52 -23.63
N TRP A 335 -22.19 -12.98 -23.27
CA TRP A 335 -21.77 -13.14 -21.89
C TRP A 335 -20.97 -11.91 -21.48
N TYR A 336 -21.51 -11.08 -20.57
CA TYR A 336 -20.91 -9.81 -20.18
C TYR A 336 -19.97 -9.94 -18.98
N ASP A 337 -19.01 -9.01 -18.92
CA ASP A 337 -18.00 -8.88 -17.87
C ASP A 337 -17.59 -7.40 -17.75
N THR A 338 -17.07 -6.99 -16.60
CA THR A 338 -16.53 -5.63 -16.40
C THR A 338 -15.27 -5.42 -17.25
N LEU A 339 -14.80 -4.18 -17.45
CA LEU A 339 -13.58 -3.96 -18.24
C LEU A 339 -12.33 -4.53 -17.57
N HIS A 340 -12.30 -4.51 -16.24
CA HIS A 340 -11.12 -4.85 -15.46
C HIS A 340 -11.27 -6.24 -14.83
N ALA A 341 -10.31 -7.14 -15.09
CA ALA A 341 -10.21 -8.41 -14.36
C ALA A 341 -9.38 -8.20 -13.10
N ASP A 342 -10.02 -7.79 -12.00
CA ASP A 342 -9.31 -7.64 -10.74
C ASP A 342 -10.21 -7.86 -9.52
N SER A 343 -9.69 -8.65 -8.58
CA SER A 343 -10.21 -8.84 -7.22
C SER A 343 -9.64 -7.82 -6.23
N PHE A 344 -8.49 -7.20 -6.53
CA PHE A 344 -7.69 -6.41 -5.57
C PHE A 344 -8.31 -5.09 -5.12
N SER A 345 -9.40 -4.65 -5.75
CA SER A 345 -10.08 -3.40 -5.36
C SER A 345 -11.56 -3.58 -5.03
N GLY A 346 -12.18 -4.73 -5.34
CA GLY A 346 -13.61 -4.93 -5.12
C GLY A 346 -14.49 -3.85 -5.77
N VAL A 347 -13.96 -3.10 -6.73
CA VAL A 347 -14.70 -2.05 -7.45
C VAL A 347 -14.86 -2.48 -8.89
N PRO A 348 -16.07 -2.87 -9.28
CA PRO A 348 -16.43 -3.10 -10.67
C PRO A 348 -16.07 -1.87 -11.51
N ASP A 349 -15.44 -2.07 -12.67
CA ASP A 349 -14.96 -0.98 -13.53
C ASP A 349 -15.71 -0.98 -14.87
N PHE A 350 -16.97 -0.54 -14.83
CA PHE A 350 -17.67 -0.08 -16.02
C PHE A 350 -17.30 1.37 -16.35
N SER A 351 -17.18 1.67 -17.64
CA SER A 351 -16.93 3.04 -18.12
C SER A 351 -18.07 3.48 -19.03
N LEU A 352 -18.58 4.70 -18.81
CA LEU A 352 -19.67 5.28 -19.59
C LEU A 352 -19.20 6.58 -20.26
N ILE A 353 -19.32 6.68 -21.58
CA ILE A 353 -19.06 7.90 -22.34
C ILE A 353 -20.32 8.26 -23.14
N GLY A 354 -20.96 9.38 -22.78
CA GLY A 354 -22.30 9.69 -23.29
C GLY A 354 -23.26 8.57 -22.90
N ASN A 355 -23.91 7.95 -23.89
CA ASN A 355 -24.86 6.84 -23.67
C ASN A 355 -24.24 5.48 -24.00
N GLN A 356 -22.91 5.38 -24.07
CA GLN A 356 -22.19 4.17 -24.47
C GLN A 356 -21.46 3.58 -23.27
N LEU A 357 -21.97 2.45 -22.77
CA LEU A 357 -21.34 1.68 -21.69
C LEU A 357 -20.31 0.73 -22.29
N PHE A 358 -19.06 0.83 -21.86
CA PHE A 358 -17.97 -0.04 -22.28
C PHE A 358 -17.86 -1.23 -21.35
N VAL A 359 -17.88 -2.43 -21.94
CA VAL A 359 -17.88 -3.72 -21.25
C VAL A 359 -17.00 -4.72 -21.99
N ARG A 360 -16.52 -5.76 -21.31
CA ARG A 360 -16.03 -6.94 -22.02
C ARG A 360 -17.18 -7.90 -22.23
N ALA A 361 -17.17 -8.62 -23.34
CA ALA A 361 -18.14 -9.69 -23.56
C ALA A 361 -17.60 -10.76 -24.52
N SER A 362 -18.23 -11.94 -24.47
CA SER A 362 -18.07 -12.98 -25.47
C SER A 362 -19.43 -13.29 -26.10
N LYS A 363 -19.50 -13.35 -27.42
CA LYS A 363 -20.73 -13.74 -28.12
C LYS A 363 -20.96 -15.25 -27.96
N VAL A 364 -22.20 -15.66 -27.75
CA VAL A 364 -22.58 -17.07 -27.74
C VAL A 364 -22.67 -17.58 -29.18
N LEU A 365 -21.88 -18.61 -29.49
CA LEU A 365 -21.83 -19.26 -30.80
C LEU A 365 -22.75 -20.48 -30.89
N GLY A 366 -23.22 -20.97 -29.74
CA GLY A 366 -24.09 -22.14 -29.63
C GLY A 366 -23.88 -22.87 -28.30
N LYS A 367 -24.32 -24.12 -28.24
CA LYS A 367 -24.09 -25.03 -27.11
C LYS A 367 -23.31 -26.26 -27.56
N THR A 368 -22.49 -26.81 -26.68
CA THR A 368 -21.89 -28.14 -26.85
C THR A 368 -22.96 -29.22 -26.69
N SER A 369 -22.63 -30.46 -27.07
CA SER A 369 -23.50 -31.63 -26.86
C SER A 369 -23.85 -31.87 -25.38
N GLU A 370 -23.01 -31.39 -24.47
CA GLU A 370 -23.19 -31.48 -23.01
C GLU A 370 -23.98 -30.28 -22.44
N GLY A 371 -24.44 -29.36 -23.30
CA GLY A 371 -25.26 -28.21 -22.92
C GLY A 371 -24.48 -26.97 -22.48
N ALA A 372 -23.14 -27.03 -22.42
CA ALA A 372 -22.29 -25.88 -22.10
C ALA A 372 -22.28 -24.85 -23.25
N PHE A 373 -22.24 -23.56 -22.93
CA PHE A 373 -22.18 -22.52 -23.95
C PHE A 373 -20.81 -22.48 -24.64
N LYS A 374 -20.81 -22.46 -25.97
CA LYS A 374 -19.62 -22.16 -26.76
C LYS A 374 -19.53 -20.65 -26.94
N LEU A 375 -18.51 -20.05 -26.37
CA LEU A 375 -18.26 -18.61 -26.43
C LEU A 375 -17.26 -18.27 -27.53
N ASP A 376 -17.45 -17.12 -28.17
CA ASP A 376 -16.48 -16.47 -29.04
C ASP A 376 -15.38 -15.80 -28.21
N THR A 377 -14.31 -15.37 -28.89
CA THR A 377 -13.21 -14.63 -28.27
C THR A 377 -13.73 -13.39 -27.54
N ARG A 378 -13.31 -13.21 -26.29
CA ARG A 378 -13.73 -12.09 -25.44
C ARG A 378 -13.15 -10.78 -25.96
N GLN A 379 -14.02 -9.85 -26.33
CA GLN A 379 -13.70 -8.52 -26.85
C GLN A 379 -14.24 -7.41 -25.94
N VAL A 380 -13.85 -6.16 -26.20
CA VAL A 380 -14.52 -4.99 -25.65
C VAL A 380 -15.64 -4.56 -26.60
N TYR A 381 -16.81 -4.30 -26.03
CA TYR A 381 -18.00 -3.80 -26.72
C TYR A 381 -18.43 -2.48 -26.08
N LYS A 382 -19.19 -1.69 -26.86
CA LYS A 382 -20.00 -0.60 -26.35
C LYS A 382 -21.47 -0.99 -26.44
N VAL A 383 -22.20 -0.77 -25.34
CA VAL A 383 -23.63 -1.01 -25.22
C VAL A 383 -24.33 0.32 -25.07
N ASN A 384 -25.26 0.63 -25.97
CA ASN A 384 -26.06 1.83 -25.86
C ASN A 384 -27.11 1.67 -24.75
N ILE A 385 -27.06 2.53 -23.73
CA ILE A 385 -27.92 2.41 -22.55
C ILE A 385 -29.40 2.73 -22.79
N ASP A 386 -29.73 3.36 -23.93
CA ASP A 386 -31.10 3.69 -24.31
C ASP A 386 -31.67 2.73 -25.35
N THR A 387 -30.84 2.23 -26.28
CA THR A 387 -31.30 1.40 -27.40
C THR A 387 -30.98 -0.08 -27.25
N ASN A 388 -30.17 -0.47 -26.25
CA ASN A 388 -29.62 -1.83 -26.08
C ASN A 388 -28.72 -2.32 -27.23
N GLU A 389 -28.36 -1.44 -28.17
CA GLU A 389 -27.47 -1.80 -29.28
C GLU A 389 -26.08 -2.17 -28.75
N VAL A 390 -25.53 -3.29 -29.22
CA VAL A 390 -24.20 -3.80 -28.86
C VAL A 390 -23.29 -3.72 -30.07
N LEU A 391 -22.21 -2.94 -29.99
CA LEU A 391 -21.26 -2.77 -31.09
C LEU A 391 -19.83 -3.12 -30.62
N PRO A 392 -19.06 -3.86 -31.44
CA PRO A 392 -17.67 -4.17 -31.11
C PRO A 392 -16.80 -2.91 -31.10
N VAL A 393 -15.86 -2.86 -30.17
CA VAL A 393 -14.81 -1.83 -30.09
C VAL A 393 -13.46 -2.41 -30.51
N THR A 394 -13.21 -3.69 -30.20
CA THR A 394 -11.95 -4.39 -30.50
C THR A 394 -12.18 -5.60 -31.40
N TYR A 395 -11.13 -6.06 -32.07
CA TYR A 395 -11.17 -7.21 -32.99
C TYR A 395 -9.95 -8.12 -32.80
N SER A 396 -9.53 -8.32 -31.55
CA SER A 396 -8.36 -9.12 -31.23
C SER A 396 -8.57 -10.60 -31.58
N LYS A 397 -7.51 -11.29 -32.01
CA LYS A 397 -7.56 -12.74 -32.28
C LYS A 397 -7.60 -13.59 -31.01
N GLU A 398 -7.23 -13.01 -29.88
CA GLU A 398 -7.07 -13.67 -28.59
C GLU A 398 -7.90 -12.93 -27.54
N ASP A 399 -8.26 -13.61 -26.45
CA ASP A 399 -9.11 -13.02 -25.40
C ASP A 399 -8.49 -11.76 -24.80
N ILE A 400 -9.34 -10.75 -24.59
CA ILE A 400 -8.96 -9.55 -23.84
C ILE A 400 -9.06 -9.84 -22.34
N ASN A 401 -7.90 -9.90 -21.69
CA ASN A 401 -7.76 -10.26 -20.29
C ASN A 401 -8.13 -9.14 -19.33
N THR A 402 -7.95 -7.88 -19.73
CA THR A 402 -8.34 -6.68 -18.96
C THR A 402 -8.25 -5.45 -19.87
N ALA A 403 -9.01 -4.42 -19.57
CA ALA A 403 -9.01 -3.16 -20.29
C ALA A 403 -9.24 -1.97 -19.35
N GLN A 404 -8.79 -0.79 -19.78
CA GLN A 404 -9.00 0.47 -19.09
C GLN A 404 -9.13 1.59 -20.12
N ILE A 405 -10.07 2.51 -19.92
CA ILE A 405 -10.18 3.74 -20.71
C ILE A 405 -9.41 4.86 -20.00
N GLU A 406 -8.61 5.61 -20.75
CA GLU A 406 -8.03 6.89 -20.30
C GLU A 406 -8.22 7.95 -21.39
N GLY A 407 -9.00 8.98 -21.09
CA GLY A 407 -9.33 10.03 -22.07
C GLY A 407 -10.13 9.49 -23.25
N ASP A 408 -9.65 9.72 -24.47
CA ASP A 408 -10.30 9.28 -25.71
C ASP A 408 -9.83 7.89 -26.18
N ASP A 409 -9.06 7.17 -25.36
CA ASP A 409 -8.37 5.95 -25.76
C ASP A 409 -8.74 4.76 -24.84
N LEU A 410 -8.96 3.60 -25.45
CA LEU A 410 -9.05 2.31 -24.78
C LEU A 410 -7.67 1.64 -24.81
N TYR A 411 -7.23 1.16 -23.65
CA TYR A 411 -6.04 0.33 -23.51
C TYR A 411 -6.45 -1.05 -23.04
N TYR A 412 -5.88 -2.10 -23.61
CA TYR A 412 -6.20 -3.45 -23.16
C TYR A 412 -5.00 -4.38 -23.28
N LEU A 413 -5.06 -5.44 -22.48
CA LEU A 413 -4.11 -6.55 -22.49
C LEU A 413 -4.79 -7.79 -23.07
N SER A 414 -4.18 -8.35 -24.10
CA SER A 414 -4.58 -9.62 -24.70
C SER A 414 -3.37 -10.54 -24.73
N LYS A 415 -3.45 -11.63 -23.96
CA LYS A 415 -2.34 -12.51 -23.61
C LYS A 415 -1.18 -11.71 -22.97
N GLU A 416 -0.12 -11.48 -23.72
CA GLU A 416 1.05 -10.69 -23.30
C GLU A 416 1.15 -9.36 -24.06
N SER A 417 0.27 -9.12 -25.03
CA SER A 417 0.32 -7.94 -25.89
C SER A 417 -0.59 -6.84 -25.37
N ILE A 418 -0.03 -5.64 -25.24
CA ILE A 418 -0.76 -4.44 -24.81
C ILE A 418 -1.08 -3.62 -26.05
N TYR A 419 -2.35 -3.24 -26.18
CA TYR A 419 -2.85 -2.47 -27.30
C TYR A 419 -3.50 -1.16 -26.86
N LYS A 420 -3.63 -0.25 -27.82
CA LYS A 420 -4.33 1.03 -27.72
C LYS A 420 -5.29 1.19 -28.89
N VAL A 421 -6.54 1.58 -28.60
CA VAL A 421 -7.60 1.83 -29.58
C VAL A 421 -8.20 3.22 -29.36
N PRO A 422 -8.09 4.15 -30.32
CA PRO A 422 -8.78 5.43 -30.26
C PRO A 422 -10.30 5.26 -30.35
N LEU A 423 -11.06 5.82 -29.41
CA LEU A 423 -12.51 5.66 -29.33
C LEU A 423 -13.28 6.52 -30.36
N LYS A 424 -12.67 7.61 -30.84
CA LYS A 424 -13.23 8.50 -31.87
C LYS A 424 -13.04 7.99 -33.31
N GLY A 425 -12.62 6.73 -33.46
CA GLY A 425 -12.26 6.13 -34.74
C GLY A 425 -10.75 6.09 -34.93
N GLY A 426 -10.25 4.98 -35.47
CA GLY A 426 -8.83 4.70 -35.61
C GLY A 426 -8.57 3.21 -35.67
N THR A 427 -7.32 2.83 -35.94
CA THR A 427 -6.88 1.43 -35.92
C THR A 427 -6.37 1.05 -34.54
N GLU A 428 -6.53 -0.22 -34.19
CA GLU A 428 -5.88 -0.86 -33.06
C GLU A 428 -4.36 -0.81 -33.22
N ASN A 429 -3.64 -0.35 -32.19
CA ASN A 429 -2.19 -0.20 -32.20
C ASN A 429 -1.55 -1.08 -31.12
N LEU A 430 -0.62 -1.95 -31.50
CA LEU A 430 0.21 -2.68 -30.56
C LEU A 430 1.22 -1.72 -29.92
N LEU A 431 1.17 -1.58 -28.59
CA LEU A 431 2.12 -0.76 -27.84
C LEU A 431 3.37 -1.53 -27.43
N GLY A 432 3.22 -2.83 -27.16
CA GLY A 432 4.32 -3.67 -26.72
C GLY A 432 3.84 -4.94 -26.04
N LYS A 433 4.75 -5.60 -25.32
CA LYS A 433 4.46 -6.84 -24.60
C LYS A 433 4.86 -6.75 -23.13
N THR A 434 4.11 -7.44 -22.27
CA THR A 434 4.44 -7.60 -20.85
C THR A 434 5.64 -8.51 -20.62
N GLY A 435 5.90 -9.45 -21.56
CA GLY A 435 6.72 -10.64 -21.30
C GLY A 435 5.97 -11.67 -20.46
N GLU A 436 6.68 -12.68 -19.94
CA GLU A 436 6.10 -13.74 -19.12
C GLU A 436 5.39 -13.16 -17.88
N ARG A 437 4.16 -13.63 -17.64
CA ARG A 437 3.33 -13.28 -16.48
C ARG A 437 3.09 -14.50 -15.60
N SER A 438 2.74 -14.26 -14.34
CA SER A 438 2.23 -15.31 -13.46
C SER A 438 0.94 -15.91 -14.05
N GLU A 439 0.74 -17.22 -13.91
CA GLU A 439 -0.36 -17.96 -14.52
C GLU A 439 -1.73 -17.70 -13.88
N SER A 440 -1.81 -16.92 -12.80
CA SER A 440 -3.09 -16.62 -12.15
C SER A 440 -4.01 -15.84 -13.11
N TYR A 441 -5.10 -16.50 -13.54
CA TYR A 441 -6.09 -15.92 -14.44
C TYR A 441 -6.97 -14.85 -13.78
N TYR A 442 -7.15 -14.95 -12.46
CA TYR A 442 -8.14 -14.14 -11.72
C TYR A 442 -7.64 -12.74 -11.37
N ASP A 443 -6.33 -12.54 -11.24
CA ASP A 443 -5.76 -11.25 -10.86
C ASP A 443 -4.75 -10.76 -11.89
N ILE A 444 -5.12 -9.67 -12.58
CA ILE A 444 -4.30 -9.10 -13.64
C ILE A 444 -4.03 -7.63 -13.33
N PRO A 445 -3.02 -7.35 -12.47
CA PRO A 445 -2.61 -5.99 -12.18
C PRO A 445 -2.21 -5.27 -13.47
N PHE A 446 -3.06 -4.36 -13.90
CA PHE A 446 -2.90 -3.55 -15.10
C PHE A 446 -3.59 -2.20 -14.88
N LYS A 447 -2.83 -1.12 -14.95
CA LYS A 447 -3.39 0.24 -14.91
C LYS A 447 -2.78 1.11 -15.98
N VAL A 448 -3.53 2.10 -16.42
CA VAL A 448 -3.06 3.12 -17.37
C VAL A 448 -3.14 4.50 -16.73
N LEU A 449 -2.06 5.26 -16.86
CA LEU A 449 -1.99 6.64 -16.39
C LEU A 449 -1.06 7.46 -17.28
N GLY A 450 -1.55 8.60 -17.78
CA GLY A 450 -0.83 9.48 -18.69
C GLY A 450 -0.37 8.79 -19.96
N GLY A 451 -1.17 7.86 -20.47
CA GLY A 451 -0.90 7.01 -21.62
C GLY A 451 0.17 5.93 -21.40
N LYS A 452 0.68 5.77 -20.17
CA LYS A 452 1.62 4.69 -19.80
C LYS A 452 0.87 3.55 -19.17
N THR A 453 1.27 2.33 -19.50
CA THR A 453 0.68 1.11 -18.94
C THR A 453 1.59 0.52 -17.88
N TYR A 454 1.03 0.22 -16.72
CA TYR A 454 1.69 -0.35 -15.56
C TYR A 454 1.15 -1.75 -15.30
N PHE A 455 2.03 -2.71 -15.09
CA PHE A 455 1.67 -4.12 -14.97
C PHE A 455 2.71 -4.91 -14.18
N VAL A 456 2.39 -6.17 -13.87
CA VAL A 456 3.31 -7.12 -13.26
C VAL A 456 3.79 -8.18 -14.25
N LYS A 457 5.04 -8.63 -14.07
CA LYS A 457 5.61 -9.81 -14.75
C LYS A 457 5.57 -11.03 -13.81
N LYS A 458 6.13 -12.15 -14.24
CA LYS A 458 6.20 -13.43 -13.48
C LYS A 458 6.86 -13.31 -12.10
N ASP A 459 7.68 -12.30 -11.88
CA ASP A 459 8.33 -12.01 -10.59
C ASP A 459 7.46 -11.19 -9.63
N ASN A 460 6.20 -10.90 -10.00
CA ASN A 460 5.24 -10.06 -9.28
C ASN A 460 5.72 -8.62 -9.00
N GLN A 461 6.74 -8.13 -9.72
CA GLN A 461 7.23 -6.76 -9.56
C GLN A 461 6.53 -5.79 -10.52
N LEU A 462 6.59 -4.50 -10.22
CA LEU A 462 5.95 -3.44 -11.01
C LEU A 462 6.79 -3.03 -12.22
N TYR A 463 6.21 -3.04 -13.41
CA TYR A 463 6.83 -2.61 -14.66
C TYR A 463 5.98 -1.57 -15.40
N THR A 464 6.63 -0.86 -16.32
CA THR A 464 5.99 -0.08 -17.37
C THR A 464 6.52 -0.53 -18.73
N LEU A 465 5.76 -0.30 -19.81
CA LEU A 465 6.26 -0.53 -21.17
C LEU A 465 7.52 0.32 -21.45
N GLY A 466 8.42 -0.24 -22.24
CA GLY A 466 9.67 0.41 -22.66
C GLY A 466 10.84 0.26 -21.68
N THR A 467 10.66 -0.46 -20.56
CA THR A 467 11.73 -0.72 -19.58
C THR A 467 11.84 -2.20 -19.25
N ASP A 468 13.07 -2.73 -19.27
CA ASP A 468 13.34 -4.13 -18.87
C ASP A 468 13.50 -4.28 -17.35
N SER A 469 13.76 -3.19 -16.64
CA SER A 469 13.91 -3.18 -15.19
C SER A 469 12.60 -2.84 -14.49
N SER A 470 12.36 -3.48 -13.34
CA SER A 470 11.27 -3.13 -12.43
C SER A 470 11.38 -1.69 -11.94
N LEU A 471 10.24 -1.02 -11.78
CA LEU A 471 10.14 0.31 -11.18
C LEU A 471 10.43 0.29 -9.66
N ASN A 472 10.34 -0.88 -9.02
CA ASN A 472 10.71 -1.12 -7.64
C ASN A 472 11.38 -2.50 -7.50
N PRO A 473 12.68 -2.62 -7.87
CA PRO A 473 13.37 -3.91 -7.91
C PRO A 473 13.32 -4.66 -6.58
N ASN A 474 13.06 -5.97 -6.64
CA ASN A 474 12.94 -6.91 -5.54
C ASN A 474 11.71 -6.68 -4.62
N ALA A 475 10.74 -5.90 -5.06
CA ALA A 475 9.50 -5.66 -4.33
C ALA A 475 8.29 -6.26 -5.07
N GLU A 476 7.63 -7.20 -4.40
CA GLU A 476 6.38 -7.81 -4.86
C GLU A 476 5.22 -6.83 -4.67
N LEU A 477 4.47 -6.55 -5.73
CA LEU A 477 3.31 -5.66 -5.72
C LEU A 477 2.15 -6.31 -4.97
N ILE A 478 1.54 -5.58 -4.02
CA ILE A 478 0.31 -5.98 -3.33
C ILE A 478 -0.90 -5.30 -3.95
N SER A 479 -0.83 -4.00 -4.21
CA SER A 479 -1.97 -3.25 -4.75
C SER A 479 -1.48 -2.15 -5.67
N MET A 480 -2.28 -1.86 -6.70
CA MET A 480 -2.05 -0.77 -7.65
C MET A 480 -3.39 -0.14 -8.03
N LYS A 481 -3.54 1.16 -7.76
CA LYS A 481 -4.79 1.88 -8.02
C LYS A 481 -4.58 3.28 -8.53
N ILE A 482 -5.53 3.74 -9.32
CA ILE A 482 -5.62 5.15 -9.73
C ILE A 482 -6.33 5.93 -8.62
N THR A 483 -5.78 7.08 -8.24
CA THR A 483 -6.31 7.96 -7.18
C THR A 483 -6.00 9.43 -7.50
N GLY A 484 -6.44 10.34 -6.64
CA GLY A 484 -6.44 11.78 -6.89
C GLY A 484 -7.80 12.27 -7.37
N ASP A 485 -8.10 13.55 -7.12
CA ASP A 485 -9.39 14.16 -7.45
C ASP A 485 -9.70 14.09 -8.96
N ASN A 486 -8.65 14.07 -9.80
CA ASN A 486 -8.75 13.97 -11.26
C ASN A 486 -8.18 12.65 -11.79
N LYS A 487 -8.07 11.62 -10.94
CA LYS A 487 -7.48 10.32 -11.29
C LYS A 487 -6.06 10.45 -11.88
N GLU A 488 -5.28 11.38 -11.33
CA GLU A 488 -4.00 11.82 -11.88
C GLU A 488 -2.76 11.13 -11.27
N TYR A 489 -2.97 10.22 -10.32
CA TYR A 489 -1.90 9.49 -9.64
C TYR A 489 -2.11 7.97 -9.68
N LEU A 490 -0.99 7.24 -9.73
CA LEU A 490 -0.94 5.79 -9.54
C LEU A 490 -0.32 5.50 -8.18
N ALA A 491 -1.11 4.95 -7.26
CA ALA A 491 -0.62 4.49 -5.97
C ALA A 491 -0.36 2.99 -5.98
N CYS A 492 0.83 2.60 -5.53
CA CYS A 492 1.27 1.21 -5.45
C CYS A 492 1.74 0.88 -4.03
N THR A 493 1.34 -0.29 -3.52
CA THR A 493 1.83 -0.85 -2.26
C THR A 493 2.53 -2.19 -2.53
N PHE A 494 3.51 -2.53 -1.70
CA PHE A 494 4.36 -3.70 -1.90
C PHE A 494 4.52 -4.49 -0.61
N LYS A 495 4.80 -5.80 -0.77
CA LYS A 495 4.99 -6.72 0.34
C LYS A 495 6.15 -6.32 1.22
N GLU A 496 5.97 -6.52 2.53
CA GLU A 496 7.04 -6.31 3.49
C GLU A 496 8.15 -7.34 3.28
N ALA A 497 9.27 -6.88 2.74
CA ALA A 497 10.48 -7.66 2.59
C ALA A 497 11.72 -6.83 2.96
N VAL A 498 12.81 -7.51 3.30
CA VAL A 498 14.10 -6.86 3.62
C VAL A 498 14.70 -6.20 2.37
N GLN A 499 14.55 -6.84 1.22
CA GLN A 499 15.03 -6.40 -0.09
C GLN A 499 14.10 -5.38 -0.78
N ALA A 500 12.87 -5.21 -0.31
CA ALA A 500 11.94 -4.22 -0.86
C ALA A 500 12.34 -2.81 -0.40
N LYS A 501 12.87 -2.02 -1.33
CA LYS A 501 13.34 -0.66 -1.04
C LYS A 501 12.20 0.27 -0.63
N TYR A 502 11.10 0.22 -1.39
CA TYR A 502 9.90 0.98 -1.11
C TYR A 502 8.73 0.03 -0.90
N ARG A 503 7.90 0.33 0.10
CA ARG A 503 6.69 -0.45 0.41
C ARG A 503 5.41 0.30 0.06
N THR A 504 5.53 1.60 -0.18
CA THR A 504 4.49 2.42 -0.81
C THR A 504 5.16 3.40 -1.78
N MET A 505 4.59 3.54 -2.99
CA MET A 505 5.03 4.47 -4.02
C MET A 505 3.85 5.13 -4.69
N VAL A 506 4.01 6.38 -5.12
CA VAL A 506 3.04 7.10 -5.95
C VAL A 506 3.73 7.73 -7.15
N LEU A 507 3.15 7.55 -8.33
CA LEU A 507 3.58 8.13 -9.58
C LEU A 507 2.53 9.13 -10.11
N ASP A 508 2.99 10.21 -10.75
CA ASP A 508 2.12 11.15 -11.47
C ASP A 508 1.84 10.70 -12.92
N ARG A 509 1.07 11.50 -13.67
CA ARG A 509 0.78 11.25 -15.10
C ARG A 509 2.02 11.22 -16.00
N LEU A 510 3.11 11.85 -15.60
CA LEU A 510 4.38 11.79 -16.33
C LEU A 510 5.15 10.50 -16.00
N GLY A 511 4.66 9.68 -15.07
CA GLY A 511 5.32 8.47 -14.59
C GLY A 511 6.48 8.78 -13.64
N LYS A 512 6.53 10.00 -13.10
CA LYS A 512 7.54 10.39 -12.12
C LYS A 512 7.07 9.98 -10.73
N VAL A 513 7.97 9.39 -9.96
CA VAL A 513 7.72 9.07 -8.54
C VAL A 513 7.64 10.37 -7.75
N VAL A 514 6.44 10.71 -7.25
CA VAL A 514 6.17 11.91 -6.44
C VAL A 514 6.15 11.61 -4.94
N PHE A 515 5.98 10.34 -4.56
CA PHE A 515 6.10 9.88 -3.18
C PHE A 515 6.63 8.45 -3.12
N LYS A 516 7.44 8.16 -2.11
CA LYS A 516 7.98 6.83 -1.84
C LYS A 516 8.34 6.70 -0.36
N THR A 517 7.98 5.59 0.26
CA THR A 517 8.32 5.31 1.66
C THR A 517 8.69 3.85 1.87
N SER A 518 9.55 3.61 2.86
CA SER A 518 9.86 2.27 3.36
C SER A 518 8.74 1.65 4.18
N ASP A 519 7.72 2.43 4.53
CA ASP A 519 6.64 1.98 5.40
C ASP A 519 5.54 1.28 4.62
N CYS A 520 4.98 0.24 5.23
CA CYS A 520 3.86 -0.53 4.68
C CYS A 520 2.61 0.36 4.73
N GLY A 521 2.07 0.71 3.56
CA GLY A 521 0.86 1.52 3.44
C GLY A 521 -0.34 0.71 3.01
N ASN A 522 -1.52 1.13 3.44
CA ASN A 522 -2.80 0.71 2.87
C ASN A 522 -3.68 1.92 2.56
N ASN A 523 -4.60 1.76 1.60
CA ASN A 523 -5.59 2.77 1.23
C ASN A 523 -4.99 4.15 0.98
N VAL A 524 -3.98 4.20 0.11
CA VAL A 524 -3.32 5.44 -0.30
C VAL A 524 -4.30 6.30 -1.11
N THR A 525 -4.71 7.44 -0.58
CA THR A 525 -5.63 8.38 -1.26
C THR A 525 -4.97 9.75 -1.40
N ILE A 526 -5.40 10.53 -2.39
CA ILE A 526 -4.88 11.87 -2.63
C ILE A 526 -6.07 12.83 -2.82
N GLU A 527 -6.07 13.92 -2.05
CA GLU A 527 -7.06 15.00 -2.14
C GLU A 527 -6.32 16.33 -2.30
N GLY A 528 -6.60 17.06 -3.37
CA GLY A 528 -5.77 18.15 -3.86
C GLY A 528 -4.31 17.71 -4.00
N ASN A 529 -3.44 18.28 -3.16
CA ASN A 529 -2.02 17.93 -3.10
C ASN A 529 -1.62 17.23 -1.80
N THR A 530 -2.57 16.73 -1.02
CA THR A 530 -2.29 15.94 0.18
C THR A 530 -2.51 14.47 -0.08
N LEU A 531 -1.47 13.68 0.16
CA LEU A 531 -1.53 12.23 0.21
C LEU A 531 -1.89 11.79 1.62
N TYR A 532 -2.76 10.79 1.73
CA TYR A 532 -3.13 10.10 2.95
C TYR A 532 -2.95 8.60 2.78
N PHE A 533 -2.58 7.90 3.84
CA PHE A 533 -2.58 6.44 3.88
C PHE A 533 -2.59 5.94 5.32
N TYR A 534 -3.06 4.72 5.53
CA TYR A 534 -2.83 4.04 6.78
C TYR A 534 -1.45 3.38 6.75
N ASN A 535 -0.59 3.78 7.67
CA ASN A 535 0.76 3.26 7.81
C ASN A 535 0.72 2.06 8.76
N ILE A 536 0.76 0.86 8.22
CA ILE A 536 0.70 -0.40 8.98
C ILE A 536 1.93 -0.57 9.88
N THR A 537 3.09 -0.03 9.46
CA THR A 537 4.34 -0.09 10.22
C THR A 537 4.22 0.63 11.57
N THR A 538 3.63 1.83 11.58
CA THR A 538 3.42 2.64 12.79
C THR A 538 2.03 2.52 13.40
N GLN A 539 1.08 1.93 12.66
CA GLN A 539 -0.36 1.83 12.99
C GLN A 539 -1.05 3.20 13.16
N ASN A 540 -0.56 4.19 12.42
CA ASN A 540 -1.08 5.55 12.38
C ASN A 540 -1.64 5.87 11.00
N VAL A 541 -2.53 6.87 10.93
CA VAL A 541 -2.81 7.55 9.66
C VAL A 541 -1.65 8.50 9.39
N CYS A 542 -1.09 8.42 8.20
CA CYS A 542 -0.01 9.29 7.75
C CYS A 542 -0.50 10.21 6.63
N SER A 543 -0.01 11.45 6.63
CA SER A 543 -0.26 12.38 5.53
C SER A 543 0.95 13.25 5.20
N CYS A 544 1.02 13.71 3.96
CA CYS A 544 2.03 14.65 3.51
C CYS A 544 1.57 15.43 2.27
N LYS A 545 2.23 16.54 1.99
CA LYS A 545 2.06 17.27 0.73
C LYS A 545 2.95 16.66 -0.33
N ILE A 546 2.38 16.40 -1.50
CA ILE A 546 3.10 15.94 -2.70
C ILE A 546 3.09 17.08 -3.75
N LYS A 547 4.06 17.05 -4.68
CA LYS A 547 4.26 18.09 -5.69
C LYS A 547 3.99 17.56 -7.08
#